data_AF-A0A8H5NKM2-F1
#
_entry.id   AF-A0A8H5NKM2-F1
#
_cell.length_a   1.000
_cell.length_b   1.000
_cell.length_c   1.000
_cell.angle_alpha   90.00
_cell.angle_beta   90.00
_cell.angle_gamma   90.00
#
_symmetry.space_group_name_H-M   'P 1'
#
loop_
_entity.id
_entity.type
_entity.pdbx_description
1 polymer ?
#
loop_
_entity_poly.entity_id
_entity_poly.type
_entity_poly.pdbx_seq_one_letter_code
_entity_poly.pdbx_strand_id
1 'polypeptide(L)'
;MDQPILAPAPTHHDVSPVWNVLRRCLSKKLNADDAVFLERFSRILIGRDNCPDEISRALEKEIELEWEDVYDFVNPFGDARGRAFNSVWTFDLDKDVLFLSKHDRLCSAPLSLARERILTLDDFEILKSPTEAITEEALVSAPYWDPQPKFDPRKKAFLGRILRDFGDTWRHILQREVKNVTFMKLAYAVIWILNLDFTVVERMGFDHVGGRGGPYVGVADLPQWDAPNETTVRVGTCWFVLARDIPKGMKMIREHMETPAAMTDSATSTATYAILTLRQIVCCKVDHGELVYTRPEPLFSDAPPSDSAINLILWASDLHQAEPKTCRLNYLPIEIQDRILRQATASSVAAAKLGVELALGPPFSWTEQGRKIKLEEVRRHRTETAPVESQIFFDGVMSGLSYKCEAAPNRFKVDMSSLPALRRPKAGAPSP
;
A
#
# COMPACT_ATOMS: atom_id res chain seq x y z
N MET A 1 -38.94 -37.81 -19.34
CA MET A 1 -39.59 -37.54 -18.04
C MET A 1 -38.50 -36.99 -17.16
N ASP A 2 -38.33 -35.68 -17.27
CA ASP A 2 -37.33 -34.88 -16.58
C ASP A 2 -37.83 -34.59 -15.16
N GLN A 3 -36.99 -34.88 -14.16
CA GLN A 3 -37.10 -34.28 -12.84
C GLN A 3 -35.78 -33.58 -12.52
N PRO A 4 -35.81 -32.30 -12.13
CA PRO A 4 -34.61 -31.57 -11.79
C PRO A 4 -34.17 -31.91 -10.37
N ILE A 5 -32.87 -32.20 -10.22
CA ILE A 5 -32.21 -32.32 -8.92
C ILE A 5 -32.07 -30.91 -8.36
N LEU A 6 -32.83 -30.62 -7.29
CA LEU A 6 -32.73 -29.41 -6.49
C LEU A 6 -31.35 -29.34 -5.82
N ALA A 7 -30.54 -28.36 -6.20
CA ALA A 7 -29.34 -27.98 -5.48
C ALA A 7 -29.73 -27.32 -4.13
N PRO A 8 -29.02 -27.60 -3.03
CA PRO A 8 -29.28 -26.94 -1.75
C PRO A 8 -28.86 -25.47 -1.85
N ALA A 9 -29.78 -24.57 -1.51
CA ALA A 9 -29.52 -23.14 -1.41
C ALA A 9 -28.48 -22.87 -0.31
N PRO A 10 -27.55 -21.93 -0.52
CA PRO A 10 -26.65 -21.50 0.54
C PRO A 10 -27.45 -20.74 1.59
N THR A 11 -27.51 -21.30 2.80
CA THR A 11 -27.99 -20.59 3.99
C THR A 11 -27.03 -19.44 4.27
N HIS A 12 -27.41 -18.23 3.86
CA HIS A 12 -26.84 -16.98 4.37
C HIS A 12 -27.08 -16.93 5.88
N HIS A 13 -26.08 -17.37 6.65
CA HIS A 13 -25.90 -16.83 7.99
C HIS A 13 -25.32 -15.43 7.81
N ASP A 14 -26.22 -14.45 7.69
CA ASP A 14 -25.92 -13.04 7.93
C ASP A 14 -25.48 -12.91 9.40
N VAL A 15 -24.19 -13.07 9.62
CA VAL A 15 -23.52 -12.46 10.78
C VAL A 15 -22.87 -11.21 10.21
N SER A 16 -23.62 -10.10 10.20
CA SER A 16 -23.04 -8.79 9.92
C SER A 16 -21.84 -8.62 10.85
N PRO A 17 -20.62 -8.42 10.35
CA PRO A 17 -19.53 -8.07 11.22
C PRO A 17 -19.90 -6.72 11.84
N VAL A 18 -19.89 -6.65 13.17
CA VAL A 18 -19.98 -5.37 13.88
C VAL A 18 -18.68 -4.62 13.57
N TRP A 19 -18.67 -3.91 12.45
CA TRP A 19 -17.61 -2.97 12.13
C TRP A 19 -17.75 -1.80 13.08
N ASN A 20 -16.66 -1.41 13.76
CA ASN A 20 -16.63 -0.11 14.41
C ASN A 20 -16.88 0.94 13.31
N VAL A 21 -18.01 1.62 13.35
CA VAL A 21 -18.48 2.49 12.26
C VAL A 21 -17.81 3.86 12.42
N LEU A 22 -16.55 3.97 11.98
CA LEU A 22 -15.98 5.29 11.75
C LEU A 22 -16.54 5.83 10.43
N ARG A 23 -17.30 6.91 10.51
CA ARG A 23 -17.78 7.65 9.34
C ARG A 23 -16.86 8.84 9.11
N ARG A 24 -16.22 8.88 7.94
CA ARG A 24 -15.30 9.96 7.60
C ARG A 24 -15.90 10.90 6.58
N CYS A 25 -15.59 12.19 6.77
CA CYS A 25 -15.93 13.26 5.86
C CYS A 25 -14.72 14.16 5.63
N LEU A 26 -14.47 14.53 4.37
CA LEU A 26 -13.27 15.28 3.96
C LEU A 26 -13.62 16.69 3.47
N SER A 27 -12.97 17.72 4.02
CA SER A 27 -13.06 19.09 3.51
C SER A 27 -11.83 19.47 2.67
N LYS A 28 -12.08 19.79 1.40
CA LYS A 28 -11.07 20.31 0.46
C LYS A 28 -10.91 21.82 0.68
N LYS A 29 -9.69 22.36 0.55
CA LYS A 29 -9.35 23.78 0.83
C LYS A 29 -10.25 24.84 0.18
N LEU A 30 -10.94 24.49 -0.91
CA LEU A 30 -11.85 25.40 -1.62
C LEU A 30 -13.23 25.51 -0.94
N ASN A 31 -13.55 24.62 0.00
CA ASN A 31 -14.86 24.45 0.59
C ASN A 31 -14.82 24.77 2.09
N ALA A 32 -14.90 26.06 2.43
CA ALA A 32 -15.33 26.63 3.71
C ALA A 32 -14.45 26.48 4.99
N ASP A 33 -14.68 27.41 5.91
CA ASP A 33 -14.11 27.54 7.26
C ASP A 33 -14.65 26.44 8.20
N ASP A 34 -13.84 25.97 9.15
CA ASP A 34 -14.20 24.89 10.08
C ASP A 34 -15.43 25.23 10.92
N ALA A 35 -15.61 26.51 11.25
CA ALA A 35 -16.79 26.99 11.97
C ALA A 35 -18.10 26.69 11.22
N VAL A 36 -18.10 26.79 9.89
CA VAL A 36 -19.28 26.50 9.05
C VAL A 36 -19.62 25.01 9.10
N PHE A 37 -18.60 24.14 9.12
CA PHE A 37 -18.81 22.70 9.28
C PHE A 37 -19.35 22.35 10.66
N LEU A 38 -18.76 22.91 11.72
CA LEU A 38 -19.23 22.69 13.09
C LEU A 38 -20.67 23.16 13.30
N GLU A 39 -21.04 24.33 12.75
CA GLU A 39 -22.42 24.81 12.80
C GLU A 39 -23.36 23.85 12.08
N ARG A 40 -22.96 23.36 10.89
CA ARG A 40 -23.77 22.42 10.10
C ARG A 40 -23.92 21.08 10.82
N PHE A 41 -22.85 20.52 11.35
CA PHE A 41 -22.87 19.27 12.12
C PHE A 41 -23.80 19.41 13.33
N SER A 42 -23.65 20.49 14.10
CA SER A 42 -24.47 20.71 15.29
C SER A 42 -25.94 20.92 14.92
N ARG A 43 -26.25 21.69 13.88
CA ARG A 43 -27.64 21.89 13.42
C ARG A 43 -28.33 20.57 13.05
N ILE A 44 -27.59 19.63 12.46
CA ILE A 44 -28.11 18.30 12.13
C ILE A 44 -28.35 17.49 13.40
N LEU A 45 -27.46 17.60 14.39
CA LEU A 45 -27.42 16.74 15.57
C LEU A 45 -28.30 17.25 16.74
N ILE A 46 -28.55 18.55 16.84
CA ILE A 46 -29.29 19.16 17.97
C ILE A 46 -30.65 18.47 18.19
N GLY A 47 -30.87 18.03 19.44
CA GLY A 47 -32.13 17.41 19.87
C GLY A 47 -32.36 15.98 19.36
N ARG A 48 -31.37 15.35 18.72
CA ARG A 48 -31.45 13.94 18.33
C ARG A 48 -31.08 13.00 19.47
N ASP A 49 -31.60 11.79 19.42
CA ASP A 49 -31.18 10.71 20.31
C ASP A 49 -29.83 10.11 19.88
N ASN A 50 -29.16 9.45 20.81
CA ASN A 50 -27.89 8.76 20.56
C ASN A 50 -28.12 7.43 19.83
N CYS A 51 -28.51 7.49 18.56
CA CYS A 51 -28.68 6.35 17.68
C CYS A 51 -27.72 6.47 16.47
N PRO A 52 -26.65 5.66 16.39
CA PRO A 52 -25.64 5.74 15.33
C PRO A 52 -26.23 5.73 13.91
N ASP A 53 -27.16 4.81 13.63
CA ASP A 53 -27.77 4.66 12.31
C ASP A 53 -28.62 5.86 11.88
N GLU A 54 -29.29 6.51 12.83
CA GLU A 54 -30.09 7.72 12.57
C GLU A 54 -29.22 8.96 12.39
N ILE A 55 -28.15 9.06 13.19
CA ILE A 55 -27.15 10.12 13.09
C ILE A 55 -26.43 10.05 11.74
N SER A 56 -25.94 8.87 11.32
CA SER A 56 -25.24 8.70 10.05
C SER A 56 -26.11 9.10 8.87
N ARG A 57 -27.34 8.55 8.80
CA ARG A 57 -28.28 8.86 7.71
C ARG A 57 -28.59 10.35 7.59
N ALA A 58 -28.62 11.06 8.71
CA ALA A 58 -28.89 12.49 8.70
C ALA A 58 -27.69 13.33 8.27
N LEU A 59 -26.49 12.98 8.75
CA LEU A 59 -25.26 13.62 8.33
C LEU A 59 -25.07 13.47 6.80
N GLU A 60 -25.29 12.27 6.27
CA GLU A 60 -25.21 11.99 4.82
C GLU A 60 -26.23 12.77 3.99
N LYS A 61 -27.48 12.85 4.47
CA LYS A 61 -28.55 13.54 3.76
C LYS A 61 -28.33 15.04 3.69
N GLU A 62 -27.78 15.64 4.74
CA GLU A 62 -27.69 17.10 4.89
C GLU A 62 -26.31 17.66 4.60
N ILE A 63 -25.28 16.84 4.39
CA ILE A 63 -23.91 17.26 4.07
C ILE A 63 -23.52 16.68 2.72
N GLU A 64 -23.45 17.54 1.71
CA GLU A 64 -23.00 17.23 0.35
C GLU A 64 -21.47 17.07 0.31
N LEU A 65 -20.96 16.04 0.98
CA LEU A 65 -19.56 15.63 0.95
C LEU A 65 -19.46 14.12 0.67
N GLU A 66 -18.26 13.69 0.28
CA GLU A 66 -17.94 12.27 0.15
C GLU A 66 -17.90 11.66 1.55
N TRP A 67 -18.79 10.70 1.80
CA TRP A 67 -18.89 9.93 3.04
C TRP A 67 -18.37 8.53 2.81
N GLU A 68 -17.52 8.06 3.72
CA GLU A 68 -16.92 6.74 3.62
C GLU A 68 -16.94 6.03 4.98
N ASP A 69 -17.25 4.73 4.96
CA ASP A 69 -16.97 3.83 6.06
C ASP A 69 -15.49 3.52 6.06
N VAL A 70 -14.83 3.83 7.18
CA VAL A 70 -13.40 3.54 7.34
C VAL A 70 -13.18 2.69 8.57
N TYR A 71 -12.26 1.74 8.48
CA TYR A 71 -11.91 0.91 9.62
C TYR A 71 -10.79 1.52 10.46
N ASP A 72 -10.14 2.59 10.00
CA ASP A 72 -9.02 3.26 10.68
C ASP A 72 -8.97 4.77 10.42
N PHE A 73 -8.23 5.48 11.27
CA PHE A 73 -7.95 6.89 11.11
C PHE A 73 -6.86 7.10 10.05
N VAL A 74 -7.08 8.07 9.17
CA VAL A 74 -6.06 8.51 8.21
C VAL A 74 -5.77 9.97 8.46
N ASN A 75 -4.49 10.28 8.67
CA ASN A 75 -4.03 11.65 8.78
C ASN A 75 -3.40 12.06 7.46
N PRO A 76 -4.05 12.90 6.64
CA PRO A 76 -3.48 13.27 5.37
C PRO A 76 -2.33 14.26 5.49
N PHE A 77 -2.16 14.86 6.66
CA PHE A 77 -1.15 15.88 6.89
C PHE A 77 0.22 15.25 7.16
N GLY A 78 1.25 15.78 6.52
CA GLY A 78 2.59 15.18 6.46
C GLY A 78 2.95 14.65 5.06
N ASP A 79 1.93 14.37 4.23
CA ASP A 79 2.11 14.04 2.82
C ASP A 79 1.93 15.29 1.94
N ALA A 80 2.73 15.44 0.88
CA ALA A 80 2.55 16.51 -0.10
C ALA A 80 1.14 16.51 -0.74
N ARG A 81 0.56 15.32 -0.93
CA ARG A 81 -0.83 15.10 -1.40
C ARG A 81 -1.86 15.68 -0.43
N GLY A 82 -1.55 15.71 0.86
CA GLY A 82 -2.38 16.26 1.93
C GLY A 82 -2.61 17.76 1.85
N ARG A 83 -1.80 18.50 1.08
CA ARG A 83 -1.91 19.96 0.93
C ARG A 83 -3.24 20.41 0.31
N ALA A 84 -4.02 19.51 -0.29
CA ALA A 84 -5.34 19.80 -0.83
C ALA A 84 -6.44 19.92 0.24
N PHE A 85 -6.19 19.45 1.46
CA PHE A 85 -7.15 19.41 2.55
C PHE A 85 -6.90 20.54 3.55
N ASN A 86 -7.97 21.03 4.18
CA ASN A 86 -7.89 21.96 5.30
C ASN A 86 -8.02 21.22 6.63
N SER A 87 -9.05 20.38 6.72
CA SER A 87 -9.41 19.62 7.91
C SER A 87 -10.00 18.25 7.51
N VAL A 88 -9.79 17.25 8.37
CA VAL A 88 -10.44 15.94 8.26
C VAL A 88 -11.32 15.71 9.47
N TRP A 89 -12.59 15.40 9.22
CA TRP A 89 -13.59 15.14 10.24
C TRP A 89 -13.90 13.64 10.25
N THR A 90 -13.74 13.00 11.42
CA THR A 90 -14.06 11.57 11.58
C THR A 90 -15.02 11.40 12.75
N PHE A 91 -16.18 10.83 12.48
CA PHE A 91 -17.20 10.52 13.47
C PHE A 91 -17.01 9.07 13.91
N ASP A 92 -16.69 8.85 15.19
CA ASP A 92 -16.75 7.54 15.84
C ASP A 92 -18.11 7.46 16.54
N LEU A 93 -19.13 7.01 15.79
CA LEU A 93 -20.51 7.02 16.26
C LEU A 93 -20.74 6.00 17.39
N ASP A 94 -19.98 4.91 17.41
CA ASP A 94 -20.04 3.90 18.46
C ASP A 94 -19.54 4.45 19.80
N LYS A 95 -18.50 5.29 19.76
CA LYS A 95 -17.96 5.94 20.96
C LYS A 95 -18.54 7.32 21.23
N ASP A 96 -19.41 7.81 20.36
CA ASP A 96 -20.03 9.12 20.45
C ASP A 96 -18.99 10.29 20.44
N VAL A 97 -17.99 10.21 19.56
CA VAL A 97 -16.89 11.20 19.47
C VAL A 97 -16.70 11.73 18.04
N LEU A 98 -16.46 13.03 17.92
CA LEU A 98 -16.02 13.70 16.70
C LEU A 98 -14.53 14.02 16.79
N PHE A 99 -13.75 13.53 15.84
CA PHE A 99 -12.33 13.85 15.68
C PHE A 99 -12.12 14.90 14.59
N LEU A 100 -11.26 15.86 14.89
CA LEU A 100 -10.76 16.87 13.98
C LEU A 100 -9.25 16.68 13.80
N SER A 101 -8.83 16.25 12.62
CA SER A 101 -7.41 16.27 12.24
C SER A 101 -7.10 17.56 11.47
N LYS A 102 -6.04 18.23 11.89
CA LYS A 102 -5.41 19.36 11.19
C LYS A 102 -3.93 19.08 10.99
N HIS A 103 -3.26 19.98 10.27
CA HIS A 103 -1.84 19.84 9.95
C HIS A 103 -0.91 19.71 11.17
N ASP A 104 -1.28 20.31 12.30
CA ASP A 104 -0.47 20.45 13.51
C ASP A 104 -1.05 19.68 14.71
N ARG A 105 -2.30 19.22 14.66
CA ARG A 105 -3.00 18.68 15.82
C ARG A 105 -4.08 17.66 15.43
N LEU A 106 -4.30 16.72 16.34
CA LEU A 106 -5.49 15.86 16.37
C LEU A 106 -6.29 16.24 17.61
N CYS A 107 -7.52 16.65 17.42
CA CYS A 107 -8.43 16.99 18.51
C CYS A 107 -9.68 16.13 18.49
N SER A 108 -10.37 16.04 19.62
CA SER A 108 -11.67 15.39 19.72
C SER A 108 -12.65 16.18 20.57
N ALA A 109 -13.93 16.07 20.24
CA ALA A 109 -15.04 16.55 21.05
C ALA A 109 -16.11 15.46 21.18
N PRO A 110 -16.78 15.32 22.34
CA PRO A 110 -17.95 14.46 22.47
C PRO A 110 -19.09 14.93 21.55
N LEU A 111 -19.71 14.01 20.82
CA LEU A 111 -20.87 14.31 19.97
C LEU A 111 -22.11 14.68 20.80
N SER A 112 -22.18 14.29 22.07
CA SER A 112 -23.20 14.75 23.02
C SER A 112 -23.30 16.28 23.08
N LEU A 113 -22.17 16.98 23.07
CA LEU A 113 -22.14 18.45 23.06
C LEU A 113 -22.79 19.02 21.79
N ALA A 114 -22.56 18.39 20.64
CA ALA A 114 -23.16 18.79 19.36
C ALA A 114 -24.67 18.58 19.30
N ARG A 115 -25.22 17.69 20.15
CA ARG A 115 -26.66 17.46 20.28
C ARG A 115 -27.34 18.45 21.23
N GLU A 116 -26.58 19.05 22.13
CA GLU A 116 -27.08 20.05 23.07
C GLU A 116 -26.97 21.48 22.53
N ARG A 117 -25.89 21.78 21.80
CA ARG A 117 -25.59 23.12 21.31
C ARG A 117 -24.69 23.11 20.08
N ILE A 118 -24.46 24.30 19.53
CA ILE A 118 -23.47 24.49 18.46
C ILE A 118 -22.06 24.29 19.03
N LEU A 119 -21.28 23.42 18.40
CA LEU A 119 -19.87 23.20 18.68
C LEU A 119 -19.02 24.38 18.19
N THR A 120 -17.98 24.69 18.95
CA THR A 120 -16.89 25.58 18.56
C THR A 120 -15.56 24.83 18.62
N LEU A 121 -14.49 25.43 18.09
CA LEU A 121 -13.16 24.82 18.17
C LEU A 121 -12.62 24.74 19.61
N ASP A 122 -13.17 25.51 20.54
CA ASP A 122 -12.77 25.49 21.96
C ASP A 122 -13.31 24.27 22.71
N ASP A 123 -14.32 23.59 22.15
CA ASP A 123 -14.90 22.36 22.70
C ASP A 123 -14.02 21.13 22.45
N PHE A 124 -12.96 21.27 21.66
CA PHE A 124 -12.09 20.19 21.25
C PHE A 124 -10.87 20.08 22.17
N GLU A 125 -10.71 18.91 22.78
CA GLU A 125 -9.51 18.56 23.52
C GLU A 125 -8.44 18.04 22.57
N ILE A 126 -7.18 18.45 22.80
CA ILE A 126 -6.04 17.99 22.00
C ILE A 126 -5.64 16.60 22.49
N LEU A 127 -5.75 15.59 21.61
CA LEU A 127 -5.46 14.21 21.95
C LEU A 127 -3.97 13.86 21.84
N LYS A 128 -3.26 14.49 20.89
CA LYS A 128 -1.80 14.36 20.71
C LYS A 128 -1.22 15.64 20.12
N SER A 129 -0.14 16.15 20.69
CA SER A 129 0.82 17.02 19.99
C SER A 129 1.81 16.12 19.23
N PRO A 130 2.24 16.48 18.01
CA PRO A 130 3.13 15.65 17.21
C PRO A 130 4.58 15.73 17.72
N THR A 131 4.86 15.33 18.96
CA THR A 131 6.23 15.06 19.43
C THR A 131 6.21 14.19 20.68
N GLU A 132 5.81 12.93 20.55
CA GLU A 132 6.52 11.88 21.29
C GLU A 132 7.37 11.19 20.25
N ALA A 133 8.56 11.78 20.02
CA ALA A 133 9.66 11.02 19.46
C ALA A 133 9.73 9.76 20.30
N ILE A 134 9.42 8.62 19.68
CA ILE A 134 9.72 7.31 20.22
C ILE A 134 11.18 7.45 20.64
N THR A 135 11.39 7.51 21.95
CA THR A 135 12.72 7.56 22.51
C THR A 135 13.35 6.31 21.93
N GLU A 136 14.42 6.49 21.14
CA GLU A 136 15.33 5.41 20.81
C GLU A 136 15.66 4.80 22.17
N GLU A 137 14.95 3.73 22.55
CA GLU A 137 15.40 2.89 23.64
C GLU A 137 16.80 2.54 23.20
N ALA A 138 17.75 3.05 23.97
CA ALA A 138 19.15 2.79 23.81
C ALA A 138 19.30 1.27 23.91
N LEU A 139 19.23 0.60 22.75
CA LEU A 139 19.71 -0.74 22.57
C LEU A 139 21.23 -0.61 22.71
N VAL A 140 21.63 -0.67 23.97
CA VAL A 140 23.00 -0.73 24.47
C VAL A 140 23.79 -1.66 23.58
N SER A 141 25.00 -1.21 23.20
CA SER A 141 26.00 -1.91 22.40
C SER A 141 26.21 -3.37 22.82
N ALA A 142 25.39 -4.27 22.31
CA ALA A 142 25.67 -5.69 22.24
C ALA A 142 26.37 -5.97 20.89
N PRO A 143 27.20 -7.03 20.77
CA PRO A 143 27.67 -7.46 19.47
C PRO A 143 26.46 -7.88 18.64
N TYR A 144 26.03 -7.00 17.74
CA TYR A 144 24.97 -7.31 16.79
C TYR A 144 25.46 -8.43 15.87
N TRP A 145 24.56 -9.35 15.58
CA TRP A 145 24.79 -10.24 14.47
C TRP A 145 24.84 -9.42 13.18
N ASP A 146 25.96 -9.49 12.48
CA ASP A 146 26.09 -8.95 11.13
C ASP A 146 25.94 -10.09 10.14
N PRO A 147 24.75 -10.32 9.56
CA PRO A 147 24.61 -11.27 8.49
C PRO A 147 25.45 -10.77 7.31
N GLN A 148 26.19 -11.68 6.66
CA GLN A 148 26.90 -11.41 5.41
C GLN A 148 26.10 -12.05 4.27
N PRO A 149 24.97 -11.42 3.86
CA PRO A 149 24.01 -12.03 2.97
C PRO A 149 24.56 -12.15 1.54
N LYS A 150 24.31 -13.31 0.92
CA LYS A 150 24.40 -13.47 -0.53
C LYS A 150 22.99 -13.36 -1.10
N PHE A 151 22.79 -12.45 -2.05
CA PHE A 151 21.50 -12.18 -2.65
C PHE A 151 21.47 -12.61 -4.11
N ASP A 152 20.31 -13.05 -4.59
CA ASP A 152 20.06 -13.02 -6.03
C ASP A 152 19.96 -11.54 -6.47
N PRO A 153 20.87 -11.05 -7.33
CA PRO A 153 20.84 -9.67 -7.80
C PRO A 153 19.52 -9.33 -8.53
N ARG A 154 18.82 -10.31 -9.11
CA ARG A 154 17.49 -10.12 -9.73
C ARG A 154 16.43 -9.77 -8.69
N LYS A 155 16.37 -10.53 -7.59
CA LYS A 155 15.45 -10.26 -6.46
C LYS A 155 15.71 -8.87 -5.90
N LYS A 156 16.97 -8.55 -5.62
CA LYS A 156 17.35 -7.22 -5.10
C LYS A 156 16.96 -6.09 -6.04
N ALA A 157 17.22 -6.23 -7.34
CA ALA A 157 16.89 -5.20 -8.32
C ALA A 157 15.37 -5.00 -8.46
N PHE A 158 14.60 -6.09 -8.48
CA PHE A 158 13.15 -6.05 -8.69
C PHE A 158 12.38 -5.75 -7.39
N LEU A 159 12.42 -6.67 -6.43
CA LEU A 159 11.67 -6.57 -5.17
C LEU A 159 12.13 -5.39 -4.32
N GLY A 160 13.44 -5.10 -4.30
CA GLY A 160 13.96 -3.95 -3.57
C GLY A 160 13.37 -2.63 -4.08
N ARG A 161 13.09 -2.50 -5.38
CA ARG A 161 12.43 -1.31 -5.92
C ARG A 161 10.94 -1.29 -5.59
N ILE A 162 10.25 -2.42 -5.74
CA ILE A 162 8.83 -2.56 -5.38
C ILE A 162 8.58 -2.20 -3.91
N LEU A 163 9.41 -2.70 -2.99
CA LEU A 163 9.30 -2.38 -1.56
C LEU A 163 9.47 -0.88 -1.27
N ARG A 164 10.43 -0.21 -1.92
CA ARG A 164 10.62 1.25 -1.77
C ARG A 164 9.44 2.03 -2.30
N ASP A 165 8.96 1.69 -3.50
CA ASP A 165 7.82 2.35 -4.10
C ASP A 165 6.52 2.07 -3.31
N PHE A 166 6.39 0.89 -2.70
CA PHE A 166 5.30 0.55 -1.77
C PHE A 166 5.31 1.45 -0.54
N GLY A 167 6.47 1.58 0.10
CA GLY A 167 6.68 2.49 1.22
C GLY A 167 6.33 3.93 0.89
N ASP A 168 6.75 4.41 -0.27
CA ASP A 168 6.43 5.77 -0.74
C ASP A 168 4.94 5.95 -1.03
N THR A 169 4.31 4.99 -1.72
CA THR A 169 2.89 5.06 -2.09
C THR A 169 1.98 5.16 -0.86
N TRP A 170 2.29 4.38 0.17
CA TRP A 170 1.52 4.25 1.42
C TRP A 170 2.09 5.05 2.60
N ARG A 171 3.05 5.96 2.36
CA ARG A 171 3.75 6.74 3.40
C ARG A 171 2.81 7.49 4.35
N HIS A 172 1.66 7.95 3.87
CA HIS A 172 0.66 8.66 4.67
C HIS A 172 0.09 7.82 5.82
N ILE A 173 0.10 6.49 5.67
CA ILE A 173 -0.31 5.53 6.70
C ILE A 173 0.91 5.03 7.47
N LEU A 174 1.98 4.64 6.77
CA LEU A 174 3.15 3.98 7.36
C LEU A 174 3.91 4.87 8.37
N GLN A 175 3.86 6.19 8.20
CA GLN A 175 4.50 7.16 9.11
C GLN A 175 3.68 7.43 10.38
N ARG A 176 2.49 6.83 10.53
CA ARG A 176 1.57 7.11 11.64
C ARG A 176 1.31 5.88 12.50
N GLU A 177 0.68 6.10 13.64
CA GLU A 177 0.07 5.02 14.39
C GLU A 177 -1.24 4.63 13.73
N VAL A 178 -1.47 3.34 13.62
CA VAL A 178 -2.63 2.76 12.93
C VAL A 178 -3.28 1.70 13.80
N LYS A 179 -4.51 1.31 13.51
CA LYS A 179 -5.18 0.14 14.10
C LYS A 179 -4.58 -1.17 13.60
N ASN A 180 -4.88 -2.25 14.32
CA ASN A 180 -4.23 -3.54 14.08
C ASN A 180 -4.55 -4.06 12.68
N VAL A 181 -5.79 -3.88 12.22
CA VAL A 181 -6.24 -4.29 10.88
C VAL A 181 -5.37 -3.65 9.79
N THR A 182 -5.15 -2.34 9.83
CA THR A 182 -4.31 -1.63 8.86
C THR A 182 -2.85 -2.07 8.91
N PHE A 183 -2.31 -2.24 10.12
CA PHE A 183 -0.97 -2.77 10.32
C PHE A 183 -0.83 -4.16 9.66
N MET A 184 -1.77 -5.07 9.92
CA MET A 184 -1.74 -6.42 9.35
C MET A 184 -1.85 -6.38 7.84
N LYS A 185 -2.77 -5.57 7.27
CA LYS A 185 -2.90 -5.39 5.81
C LYS A 185 -1.61 -4.94 5.15
N LEU A 186 -0.92 -3.95 5.72
CA LEU A 186 0.35 -3.46 5.18
C LEU A 186 1.51 -4.44 5.42
N ALA A 187 1.55 -5.12 6.56
CA ALA A 187 2.57 -6.12 6.87
C ALA A 187 2.47 -7.33 5.93
N TYR A 188 1.26 -7.83 5.67
CA TYR A 188 1.05 -8.90 4.70
C TYR A 188 1.37 -8.48 3.27
N ALA A 189 1.09 -7.23 2.88
CA ALA A 189 1.54 -6.74 1.58
C ALA A 189 3.06 -6.83 1.40
N VAL A 190 3.84 -6.55 2.45
CA VAL A 190 5.30 -6.76 2.43
C VAL A 190 5.63 -8.24 2.26
N ILE A 191 4.99 -9.14 3.02
CA ILE A 191 5.20 -10.58 2.90
C ILE A 191 4.86 -11.09 1.49
N TRP A 192 3.76 -10.64 0.91
CA TRP A 192 3.36 -10.99 -0.45
C TRP A 192 4.34 -10.48 -1.50
N ILE A 193 4.84 -9.25 -1.37
CA ILE A 193 5.90 -8.74 -2.24
C ILE A 193 7.14 -9.63 -2.14
N LEU A 194 7.58 -10.00 -0.94
CA LEU A 194 8.77 -10.84 -0.72
C LEU A 194 8.61 -12.24 -1.32
N ASN A 195 7.40 -12.80 -1.26
CA ASN A 195 7.07 -14.12 -1.83
C ASN A 195 6.72 -14.09 -3.32
N LEU A 196 6.71 -12.91 -3.97
CA LEU A 196 6.17 -12.71 -5.32
C LEU A 196 4.70 -13.14 -5.46
N ASP A 197 3.98 -13.16 -4.33
CA ASP A 197 2.57 -13.53 -4.22
C ASP A 197 1.67 -12.34 -4.55
N PHE A 198 1.82 -11.86 -5.77
CA PHE A 198 1.01 -10.80 -6.35
C PHE A 198 0.85 -11.05 -7.84
N THR A 199 -0.16 -10.43 -8.44
CA THR A 199 -0.36 -10.49 -9.88
C THR A 199 0.03 -9.18 -10.53
N VAL A 200 0.60 -9.27 -11.73
CA VAL A 200 0.83 -8.10 -12.58
C VAL A 200 -0.30 -8.07 -13.59
N VAL A 201 -1.05 -6.98 -13.62
CA VAL A 201 -2.15 -6.75 -14.56
C VAL A 201 -1.77 -5.61 -15.48
N GLU A 202 -1.75 -5.87 -16.78
CA GLU A 202 -1.39 -4.88 -17.79
C GLU A 202 -2.60 -4.05 -18.25
N ARG A 203 -2.53 -2.74 -18.04
CA ARG A 203 -3.41 -1.79 -18.71
C ARG A 203 -2.83 -1.43 -20.08
N MET A 204 -3.57 -1.77 -21.12
CA MET A 204 -3.22 -1.56 -22.53
C MET A 204 -4.36 -0.89 -23.28
N GLY A 205 -4.07 -0.33 -24.46
CA GLY A 205 -5.07 0.27 -25.34
C GLY A 205 -5.71 1.56 -24.81
N PHE A 206 -6.80 1.95 -25.46
CA PHE A 206 -7.61 3.09 -25.08
C PHE A 206 -8.40 2.79 -23.79
N ASP A 207 -8.27 3.65 -22.81
CA ASP A 207 -9.01 3.55 -21.55
C ASP A 207 -9.34 4.96 -21.05
N HIS A 208 -10.64 5.24 -20.96
CA HIS A 208 -11.14 6.48 -20.42
C HIS A 208 -11.40 6.30 -18.92
N VAL A 209 -10.52 6.87 -18.10
CA VAL A 209 -10.76 6.95 -16.64
C VAL A 209 -12.02 7.77 -16.41
N GLY A 210 -13.09 7.15 -15.90
CA GLY A 210 -14.31 7.87 -15.54
C GLY A 210 -14.03 8.95 -14.48
N GLY A 211 -14.63 10.13 -14.64
CA GLY A 211 -14.44 11.27 -13.73
C GLY A 211 -13.21 12.13 -14.05
N ARG A 212 -12.63 12.79 -13.03
CA ARG A 212 -11.60 13.83 -13.18
C ARG A 212 -10.15 13.29 -13.20
N GLY A 213 -9.96 11.97 -13.29
CA GLY A 213 -8.67 11.32 -12.97
C GLY A 213 -8.30 11.51 -11.50
N GLY A 214 -7.16 10.95 -11.06
CA GLY A 214 -6.74 11.07 -9.67
C GLY A 214 -5.53 10.20 -9.32
N PRO A 215 -4.96 10.37 -8.11
CA PRO A 215 -3.89 9.49 -7.64
C PRO A 215 -4.38 8.04 -7.56
N TYR A 216 -3.48 7.08 -7.77
CA TYR A 216 -3.81 5.65 -7.54
C TYR A 216 -4.09 5.35 -6.08
N VAL A 217 -3.36 6.03 -5.20
CA VAL A 217 -3.59 6.03 -3.76
C VAL A 217 -3.74 7.47 -3.32
N GLY A 218 -4.97 7.84 -3.02
CA GLY A 218 -5.32 9.06 -2.31
C GLY A 218 -4.74 9.07 -0.91
N VAL A 219 -4.49 10.28 -0.41
CA VAL A 219 -3.94 10.51 0.92
C VAL A 219 -4.95 10.20 2.05
N ALA A 220 -6.22 9.97 1.70
CA ALA A 220 -7.24 9.47 2.60
C ALA A 220 -7.47 7.96 2.45
N ASP A 221 -6.88 7.31 1.45
CA ASP A 221 -7.20 5.93 1.13
C ASP A 221 -6.61 4.99 2.18
N LEU A 222 -7.35 3.91 2.45
CA LEU A 222 -6.92 2.78 3.26
C LEU A 222 -6.73 1.54 2.37
N PRO A 223 -5.85 0.59 2.75
CA PRO A 223 -5.68 -0.67 2.04
C PRO A 223 -7.01 -1.43 1.86
N GLN A 224 -7.39 -1.68 0.61
CA GLN A 224 -8.65 -2.36 0.31
C GLN A 224 -8.54 -3.88 0.35
N TRP A 225 -7.34 -4.45 0.18
CA TRP A 225 -7.13 -5.90 0.27
C TRP A 225 -7.30 -6.38 1.71
N ASP A 226 -7.78 -7.60 1.89
CA ASP A 226 -7.84 -8.24 3.20
C ASP A 226 -6.51 -8.87 3.58
N ALA A 227 -6.34 -9.21 4.85
CA ALA A 227 -5.12 -9.87 5.30
C ALA A 227 -5.45 -10.94 6.34
N PRO A 228 -4.66 -12.02 6.38
CA PRO A 228 -4.77 -13.00 7.43
C PRO A 228 -4.48 -12.39 8.82
N ASN A 229 -4.91 -13.10 9.86
CA ASN A 229 -4.79 -12.64 11.26
C ASN A 229 -3.54 -13.18 11.95
N GLU A 230 -2.84 -14.13 11.32
CA GLU A 230 -1.64 -14.75 11.86
C GLU A 230 -0.51 -13.72 11.92
N THR A 231 0.12 -13.61 13.09
CA THR A 231 1.19 -12.64 13.35
C THR A 231 2.57 -13.28 13.29
N THR A 232 2.65 -14.60 13.13
CA THR A 232 3.90 -15.33 12.90
C THR A 232 3.73 -16.16 11.64
N VAL A 233 4.44 -15.78 10.58
CA VAL A 233 4.26 -16.30 9.22
C VAL A 233 5.57 -16.86 8.73
N ARG A 234 5.54 -18.01 8.08
CA ARG A 234 6.74 -18.61 7.50
C ARG A 234 6.99 -18.09 6.09
N VAL A 235 8.21 -17.60 5.84
CA VAL A 235 8.69 -17.14 4.52
C VAL A 235 10.01 -17.86 4.26
N GLY A 236 10.01 -18.81 3.31
CA GLY A 236 11.13 -19.75 3.17
C GLY A 236 11.34 -20.54 4.46
N THR A 237 12.53 -20.48 5.05
CA THR A 237 12.80 -21.08 6.37
C THR A 237 12.85 -20.06 7.51
N CYS A 238 12.58 -18.79 7.23
CA CYS A 238 12.54 -17.73 8.24
C CYS A 238 11.11 -17.51 8.74
N TRP A 239 10.97 -17.31 10.04
CA TRP A 239 9.70 -16.93 10.66
C TRP A 239 9.60 -15.41 10.77
N PHE A 240 8.68 -14.81 10.01
CA PHE A 240 8.36 -13.40 10.12
C PHE A 240 7.36 -13.17 11.24
N VAL A 241 7.77 -12.41 12.25
CA VAL A 241 6.95 -11.97 13.38
C VAL A 241 6.48 -10.55 13.11
N LEU A 242 5.18 -10.41 12.83
CA LEU A 242 4.51 -9.16 12.56
C LEU A 242 4.12 -8.51 13.89
N ALA A 243 4.90 -7.54 14.34
CA ALA A 243 4.72 -6.87 15.62
C ALA A 243 4.85 -5.36 15.48
N ARG A 244 4.14 -4.56 16.29
CA ARG A 244 4.19 -3.09 16.18
C ARG A 244 5.51 -2.48 16.66
N ASP A 245 6.22 -3.20 17.51
CA ASP A 245 7.43 -2.79 18.16
C ASP A 245 8.33 -4.01 18.39
N ILE A 246 9.63 -3.75 18.53
CA ILE A 246 10.66 -4.79 18.66
C ILE A 246 10.48 -5.57 19.98
N PRO A 247 10.27 -4.94 21.16
CA PRO A 247 10.06 -5.67 22.41
C PRO A 247 8.92 -6.69 22.34
N LYS A 248 7.78 -6.33 21.75
CA LYS A 248 6.66 -7.24 21.50
C LYS A 248 7.05 -8.37 20.57
N GLY A 249 7.74 -8.07 19.47
CA GLY A 249 8.26 -9.09 18.55
C GLY A 249 9.19 -10.09 19.24
N MET A 250 10.11 -9.61 20.08
CA MET A 250 11.02 -10.47 20.85
C MET A 250 10.28 -11.36 21.84
N LYS A 251 9.22 -10.84 22.47
CA LYS A 251 8.34 -11.65 23.34
C LYS A 251 7.65 -12.76 22.55
N MET A 252 7.08 -12.43 21.39
CA MET A 252 6.42 -13.39 20.52
C MET A 252 7.36 -14.47 20.00
N ILE A 253 8.62 -14.13 19.67
CA ILE A 253 9.63 -15.14 19.30
C ILE A 253 9.86 -16.13 20.44
N ARG A 254 10.04 -15.64 21.67
CA ARG A 254 10.24 -16.51 22.85
C ARG A 254 9.04 -17.43 23.08
N GLU A 255 7.83 -16.89 23.00
CA GLU A 255 6.59 -17.68 23.10
C GLU A 255 6.50 -18.73 21.98
N HIS A 256 6.86 -18.38 20.74
CA HIS A 256 6.85 -19.31 19.61
C HIS A 256 7.90 -20.42 19.75
N MET A 257 9.08 -20.13 20.31
CA MET A 257 10.14 -21.12 20.56
C MET A 257 9.73 -22.22 21.54
N GLU A 258 8.78 -21.95 22.42
CA GLU A 258 8.23 -22.94 23.36
C GLU A 258 7.23 -23.89 22.69
N THR A 259 6.81 -23.61 21.45
CA THR A 259 5.83 -24.44 20.73
C THR A 259 6.47 -25.58 19.94
N PRO A 260 5.84 -26.78 19.89
CA PRO A 260 6.38 -27.93 19.15
C PRO A 260 6.58 -27.68 17.64
N ALA A 261 5.79 -26.79 17.04
CA ALA A 261 5.85 -26.44 15.62
C ALA A 261 7.18 -25.76 15.21
N ALA A 262 7.86 -25.12 16.16
CA ALA A 262 9.19 -24.54 15.95
C ALA A 262 10.32 -25.59 15.99
N MET A 263 10.07 -26.77 16.58
CA MET A 263 11.09 -27.81 16.82
C MET A 263 11.10 -28.95 15.79
N THR A 264 10.04 -29.09 14.99
CA THR A 264 9.85 -30.27 14.12
C THR A 264 10.66 -30.31 12.83
N ASP A 265 11.31 -29.22 12.42
CA ASP A 265 11.80 -29.07 11.03
C ASP A 265 13.32 -28.90 10.86
N SER A 266 14.13 -29.03 11.90
CA SER A 266 15.57 -28.84 11.73
C SER A 266 16.43 -29.89 12.45
N ALA A 267 17.07 -30.74 11.64
CA ALA A 267 18.21 -31.56 12.06
C ALA A 267 19.42 -30.71 12.53
N THR A 268 19.33 -29.38 12.40
CA THR A 268 20.25 -28.36 12.89
C THR A 268 19.49 -27.38 13.79
N SER A 269 19.84 -27.28 15.06
CA SER A 269 19.14 -26.57 16.15
C SER A 269 18.99 -25.03 16.03
N THR A 270 19.08 -24.45 14.83
CA THR A 270 19.06 -22.99 14.61
C THR A 270 17.81 -22.55 13.86
N ALA A 271 16.87 -21.90 14.55
CA ALA A 271 15.73 -21.22 13.95
C ALA A 271 16.06 -19.73 13.72
N THR A 272 15.62 -19.19 12.58
CA THR A 272 15.80 -17.77 12.24
C THR A 272 14.44 -17.08 12.17
N TYR A 273 14.40 -15.88 12.72
CA TYR A 273 13.23 -15.02 12.82
C TYR A 273 13.52 -13.65 12.23
N ALA A 274 12.48 -12.97 11.76
CA ALA A 274 12.52 -11.58 11.37
C ALA A 274 11.35 -10.83 12.00
N ILE A 275 11.62 -9.81 12.83
CA ILE A 275 10.59 -8.94 13.39
C ILE A 275 10.33 -7.82 12.40
N LEU A 276 9.12 -7.78 11.83
CA LEU A 276 8.68 -6.73 10.91
C LEU A 276 7.72 -5.79 11.63
N THR A 277 8.14 -4.54 11.85
CA THR A 277 7.31 -3.50 12.48
C THR A 277 6.74 -2.48 11.51
N LEU A 278 6.93 -2.69 10.20
CA LEU A 278 6.75 -1.72 9.12
C LEU A 278 7.71 -0.52 9.21
N ARG A 279 7.97 0.00 10.41
CA ARG A 279 8.97 1.06 10.63
C ARG A 279 10.39 0.53 10.65
N GLN A 280 10.59 -0.69 11.14
CA GLN A 280 11.90 -1.31 11.31
C GLN A 280 11.83 -2.80 10.98
N ILE A 281 12.99 -3.36 10.67
CA ILE A 281 13.22 -4.79 10.51
C ILE A 281 14.42 -5.20 11.38
N VAL A 282 14.25 -6.30 12.11
CA VAL A 282 15.30 -6.92 12.92
C VAL A 282 15.32 -8.41 12.60
N CYS A 283 16.48 -8.97 12.32
CA CYS A 283 16.61 -10.42 12.19
C CYS A 283 17.20 -11.01 13.46
N CYS A 284 16.70 -12.18 13.84
CA CYS A 284 17.14 -12.90 15.02
C CYS A 284 17.47 -14.33 14.64
N LYS A 285 18.51 -14.91 15.25
CA LYS A 285 18.76 -16.35 15.21
C LYS A 285 18.82 -16.90 16.62
N VAL A 286 18.34 -18.11 16.79
CA VAL A 286 18.56 -18.89 18.01
C VAL A 286 19.91 -19.57 17.87
N ASP A 287 20.86 -19.21 18.74
CA ASP A 287 22.20 -19.79 18.80
C ASP A 287 22.40 -20.41 20.18
N HIS A 288 22.54 -21.73 20.26
CA HIS A 288 22.79 -22.43 21.53
C HIS A 288 21.76 -22.13 22.64
N GLY A 289 20.51 -21.82 22.27
CA GLY A 289 19.42 -21.47 23.19
C GLY A 289 19.28 -19.97 23.49
N GLU A 290 20.24 -19.16 23.06
CA GLU A 290 20.22 -17.70 23.21
C GLU A 290 19.77 -17.00 21.92
N LEU A 291 19.03 -15.90 22.06
CA LEU A 291 18.52 -15.14 20.93
C LEU A 291 19.50 -14.03 20.57
N VAL A 292 20.19 -14.18 19.43
CA VAL A 292 21.09 -13.15 18.88
C VAL A 292 20.36 -12.38 17.80
N TYR A 293 20.51 -11.06 17.75
CA TYR A 293 19.78 -10.20 16.80
C TYR A 293 20.69 -9.20 16.09
N THR A 294 20.25 -8.76 14.91
CA THR A 294 20.90 -7.72 14.12
C THR A 294 20.58 -6.35 14.68
N ARG A 295 21.31 -5.33 14.23
CA ARG A 295 20.90 -3.94 14.48
C ARG A 295 19.51 -3.71 13.85
N PRO A 296 18.59 -2.98 14.54
CA PRO A 296 17.35 -2.54 13.91
C PRO A 296 17.62 -1.60 12.74
N GLU A 297 17.08 -1.96 11.58
CA GLU A 297 17.22 -1.15 10.36
C GLU A 297 15.90 -0.45 10.03
N PRO A 298 15.90 0.86 9.72
CA PRO A 298 14.70 1.61 9.39
C PRO A 298 14.16 1.21 8.00
N LEU A 299 12.90 0.77 7.98
CA LEU A 299 12.19 0.31 6.79
C LEU A 299 11.27 1.43 6.23
N PHE A 300 10.04 1.58 6.71
CA PHE A 300 9.12 2.64 6.27
C PHE A 300 8.97 3.73 7.34
N SER A 301 10.03 4.52 7.52
CA SER A 301 10.04 5.67 8.43
C SER A 301 9.77 6.99 7.67
N ASP A 302 10.11 8.13 8.29
CA ASP A 302 10.02 9.44 7.63
C ASP A 302 10.99 9.57 6.43
N ALA A 303 12.00 8.71 6.38
CA ALA A 303 12.93 8.61 5.26
C ALA A 303 12.61 7.37 4.40
N PRO A 304 12.99 7.38 3.11
CA PRO A 304 12.93 6.18 2.27
C PRO A 304 13.68 5.00 2.91
N PRO A 305 13.24 3.75 2.67
CA PRO A 305 13.90 2.58 3.22
C PRO A 305 15.40 2.56 2.91
N SER A 306 16.22 2.31 3.93
CA SER A 306 17.67 2.21 3.76
C SER A 306 18.00 0.97 2.92
N ASP A 307 19.11 1.03 2.17
CA ASP A 307 19.59 -0.15 1.43
C ASP A 307 19.87 -1.32 2.37
N SER A 308 20.32 -1.05 3.61
CA SER A 308 20.52 -2.04 4.65
C SER A 308 19.21 -2.73 5.06
N ALA A 309 18.12 -1.97 5.26
CA ALA A 309 16.81 -2.54 5.59
C ALA A 309 16.25 -3.40 4.45
N ILE A 310 16.37 -2.94 3.21
CA ILE A 310 15.96 -3.70 2.02
C ILE A 310 16.80 -4.98 1.87
N ASN A 311 18.11 -4.90 2.09
CA ASN A 311 18.97 -6.07 2.08
C ASN A 311 18.58 -7.04 3.20
N LEU A 312 18.34 -6.55 4.41
CA LEU A 312 18.01 -7.39 5.56
C LEU A 312 16.69 -8.13 5.38
N ILE A 313 15.64 -7.45 4.90
CA ILE A 313 14.33 -8.07 4.69
C ILE A 313 14.34 -9.09 3.53
N LEU A 314 15.07 -8.79 2.44
CA LEU A 314 15.23 -9.75 1.33
C LEU A 314 16.08 -10.95 1.74
N TRP A 315 17.08 -10.75 2.60
CA TRP A 315 17.90 -11.85 3.11
C TRP A 315 17.06 -12.76 4.00
N ALA A 316 16.23 -12.18 4.86
CA ALA A 316 15.31 -12.92 5.71
C ALA A 316 14.33 -13.76 4.87
N SER A 317 13.80 -13.23 3.75
CA SER A 317 12.90 -13.99 2.89
C SER A 317 13.60 -15.10 2.10
N ASP A 318 14.86 -14.87 1.72
CA ASP A 318 15.65 -15.79 0.88
C ASP A 318 16.35 -16.89 1.69
N LEU A 319 16.30 -16.83 3.03
CA LEU A 319 16.95 -17.80 3.89
C LEU A 319 16.47 -19.23 3.56
N HIS A 320 17.41 -20.03 3.05
CA HIS A 320 17.21 -21.41 2.62
C HIS A 320 15.98 -21.64 1.74
N GLN A 321 15.54 -20.64 0.95
CA GLN A 321 14.64 -20.93 -0.15
C GLN A 321 15.34 -21.94 -1.07
N ALA A 322 14.66 -23.05 -1.36
CA ALA A 322 15.17 -24.01 -2.33
C ALA A 322 15.47 -23.24 -3.62
N GLU A 323 16.70 -23.34 -4.13
CA GLU A 323 17.03 -22.74 -5.41
C GLU A 323 15.97 -23.16 -6.44
N PRO A 324 15.44 -22.23 -7.26
CA PRO A 324 14.47 -22.58 -8.28
C PRO A 324 14.99 -23.76 -9.07
N LYS A 325 14.17 -24.82 -9.18
CA LYS A 325 14.58 -26.04 -9.87
C LYS A 325 15.11 -25.67 -11.25
N THR A 326 16.40 -25.92 -11.45
CA THR A 326 17.05 -25.61 -12.71
C THR A 326 16.31 -26.32 -13.84
N CYS A 327 15.84 -25.54 -14.80
CA CYS A 327 15.14 -26.04 -15.96
C CYS A 327 16.02 -25.89 -17.20
N ARG A 328 15.56 -26.42 -18.34
CA ARG A 328 16.31 -26.36 -19.60
C ARG A 328 16.63 -24.92 -20.03
N LEU A 329 15.82 -23.95 -19.63
CA LEU A 329 16.03 -22.55 -19.95
C LEU A 329 17.26 -21.95 -19.25
N ASN A 330 17.62 -22.45 -18.06
CA ASN A 330 18.78 -21.95 -17.31
C ASN A 330 20.12 -22.24 -18.02
N TYR A 331 20.15 -23.19 -18.97
CA TYR A 331 21.34 -23.50 -19.77
C TYR A 331 21.48 -22.63 -21.03
N LEU A 332 20.48 -21.81 -21.36
CA LEU A 332 20.57 -20.88 -22.46
C LEU A 332 21.41 -19.65 -22.07
N PRO A 333 22.08 -18.98 -23.01
CA PRO A 333 22.71 -17.68 -22.75
C PRO A 333 21.70 -16.69 -22.16
N ILE A 334 22.16 -15.83 -21.24
CA ILE A 334 21.29 -14.94 -20.46
C ILE A 334 20.48 -13.99 -21.34
N GLU A 335 21.02 -13.61 -22.50
CA GLU A 335 20.36 -12.78 -23.51
C GLU A 335 19.19 -13.52 -24.17
N ILE A 336 19.31 -14.84 -24.36
CA ILE A 336 18.24 -15.68 -24.89
C ILE A 336 17.15 -15.87 -23.83
N GLN A 337 17.55 -16.07 -22.56
CA GLN A 337 16.61 -16.13 -21.45
C GLN A 337 15.78 -14.84 -21.35
N ASP A 338 16.42 -13.66 -21.37
CA ASP A 338 15.74 -12.35 -21.34
C ASP A 338 14.75 -12.20 -22.52
N ARG A 339 15.17 -12.64 -23.71
CA ARG A 339 14.31 -12.57 -24.91
C ARG A 339 13.08 -13.47 -24.79
N ILE A 340 13.22 -14.65 -24.20
CA ILE A 340 12.09 -15.56 -23.92
C ILE A 340 11.14 -14.93 -22.91
N LEU A 341 11.65 -14.39 -21.80
CA LEU A 341 10.83 -13.74 -20.76
C LEU A 341 10.01 -12.58 -21.34
N ARG A 342 10.62 -11.73 -22.17
CA ARG A 342 9.93 -10.62 -22.85
C ARG A 342 8.88 -11.07 -23.86
N GLN A 343 9.05 -12.24 -24.46
CA GLN A 343 8.05 -12.80 -25.39
C GLN A 343 6.90 -13.50 -24.67
N ALA A 344 7.16 -14.02 -23.46
CA ALA A 344 6.18 -14.73 -22.66
C ALA A 344 5.23 -13.80 -21.89
N THR A 345 5.51 -12.50 -21.84
CA THR A 345 4.79 -11.53 -21.01
C THR A 345 4.43 -10.27 -21.80
N ALA A 346 3.40 -9.55 -21.36
CA ALA A 346 2.95 -8.34 -22.06
C ALA A 346 3.75 -7.08 -21.66
N SER A 347 4.55 -7.13 -20.60
CA SER A 347 5.34 -6.00 -20.13
C SER A 347 6.70 -6.39 -19.55
N SER A 348 7.64 -5.45 -19.56
CA SER A 348 8.96 -5.62 -18.93
C SER A 348 8.88 -5.88 -17.41
N VAL A 349 7.84 -5.39 -16.73
CA VAL A 349 7.64 -5.62 -15.27
C VAL A 349 7.15 -7.04 -15.02
N ALA A 350 6.22 -7.55 -15.82
CA ALA A 350 5.78 -8.93 -15.77
C ALA A 350 6.93 -9.89 -16.13
N ALA A 351 7.73 -9.56 -17.15
CA ALA A 351 8.94 -10.31 -17.50
C ALA A 351 9.93 -10.39 -16.33
N ALA A 352 10.12 -9.28 -15.61
CA ALA A 352 11.01 -9.23 -14.45
C ALA A 352 10.50 -10.11 -13.29
N LYS A 353 9.19 -10.09 -13.00
CA LYS A 353 8.58 -11.00 -12.02
C LYS A 353 8.86 -12.45 -12.38
N LEU A 354 8.54 -12.84 -13.61
CA LEU A 354 8.74 -14.21 -14.10
C LEU A 354 10.23 -14.61 -14.10
N GLY A 355 11.12 -13.68 -14.44
CA GLY A 355 12.57 -13.89 -14.38
C GLY A 355 13.07 -14.16 -12.97
N VAL A 356 12.52 -13.47 -11.96
CA VAL A 356 12.83 -13.75 -10.55
C VAL A 356 12.29 -15.12 -10.13
N GLU A 357 11.04 -15.45 -10.46
CA GLU A 357 10.42 -16.74 -10.11
C GLU A 357 11.16 -17.94 -10.70
N LEU A 358 11.64 -17.82 -11.93
CA LEU A 358 12.33 -18.89 -12.65
C LEU A 358 13.86 -18.84 -12.52
N ALA A 359 14.41 -17.85 -11.82
CA ALA A 359 15.84 -17.53 -11.80
C ALA A 359 16.45 -17.41 -13.22
N LEU A 360 15.73 -16.75 -14.13
CA LEU A 360 16.10 -16.54 -15.53
C LEU A 360 16.41 -15.08 -15.83
N GLY A 361 17.27 -14.87 -16.83
CA GLY A 361 17.60 -13.55 -17.34
C GLY A 361 18.49 -12.72 -16.41
N PRO A 362 18.83 -11.49 -16.83
CA PRO A 362 19.65 -10.58 -16.05
C PRO A 362 18.83 -9.86 -14.96
N PRO A 363 19.49 -9.23 -13.97
CA PRO A 363 18.84 -8.31 -13.05
C PRO A 363 18.07 -7.21 -13.79
N PHE A 364 16.85 -6.94 -13.35
CA PHE A 364 15.99 -5.98 -14.01
C PHE A 364 16.53 -4.55 -13.91
N SER A 365 16.74 -3.90 -15.05
CA SER A 365 17.35 -2.58 -15.13
C SER A 365 16.38 -1.42 -14.85
N TRP A 366 15.09 -1.69 -14.68
CA TRP A 366 14.03 -0.67 -14.65
C TRP A 366 14.05 0.27 -15.86
N THR A 367 14.48 -0.26 -17.00
CA THR A 367 14.52 0.43 -18.28
C THR A 367 14.00 -0.45 -19.39
N GLU A 368 13.32 0.16 -20.36
CA GLU A 368 12.81 -0.49 -21.56
C GLU A 368 13.17 0.35 -22.77
N GLN A 369 13.94 -0.22 -23.70
CA GLN A 369 14.40 0.47 -24.91
C GLN A 369 15.10 1.81 -24.60
N GLY A 370 15.91 1.84 -23.53
CA GLY A 370 16.62 3.04 -23.09
C GLY A 370 15.77 4.08 -22.33
N ARG A 371 14.48 3.81 -22.12
CA ARG A 371 13.57 4.69 -21.37
C ARG A 371 13.36 4.15 -19.96
N LYS A 372 13.21 5.02 -18.97
CA LYS A 372 13.00 4.60 -17.58
C LYS A 372 11.57 4.11 -17.38
N ILE A 373 11.41 3.04 -16.64
CA ILE A 373 10.13 2.62 -16.09
C ILE A 373 9.99 3.29 -14.73
N LYS A 374 8.90 4.03 -14.54
CA LYS A 374 8.63 4.81 -13.33
C LYS A 374 7.34 4.35 -12.68
N LEU A 375 7.25 4.58 -11.37
CA LEU A 375 6.00 4.55 -10.64
C LEU A 375 5.08 5.64 -11.23
N GLU A 376 3.89 5.25 -11.67
CA GLU A 376 2.83 6.15 -12.09
C GLU A 376 1.96 6.44 -10.87
N GLU A 377 2.05 7.67 -10.36
CA GLU A 377 1.30 8.07 -9.16
C GLU A 377 -0.18 8.38 -9.45
N VAL A 378 -0.50 8.73 -10.70
CA VAL A 378 -1.80 9.27 -11.11
C VAL A 378 -2.41 8.45 -12.23
N ARG A 379 -3.66 8.02 -12.03
CA ARG A 379 -4.46 7.38 -13.05
C ARG A 379 -4.89 8.41 -14.10
N ARG A 380 -4.44 8.21 -15.34
CA ARG A 380 -4.72 9.08 -16.49
C ARG A 380 -5.45 8.33 -17.60
N HIS A 381 -6.15 9.08 -18.46
CA HIS A 381 -6.69 8.54 -19.71
C HIS A 381 -5.55 7.93 -20.54
N ARG A 382 -5.87 6.85 -21.23
CA ARG A 382 -4.95 6.14 -22.10
C ARG A 382 -5.39 6.27 -23.54
N THR A 383 -4.43 6.48 -24.42
CA THR A 383 -4.59 6.40 -25.87
C THR A 383 -4.06 5.05 -26.35
N GLU A 384 -4.39 4.64 -27.58
CA GLU A 384 -3.85 3.42 -28.20
C GLU A 384 -2.32 3.40 -28.25
N THR A 385 -1.70 4.58 -28.28
CA THR A 385 -0.24 4.76 -28.30
C THR A 385 0.41 4.84 -26.92
N ALA A 386 -0.37 4.80 -25.85
CA ALA A 386 0.17 4.88 -24.49
C ALA A 386 0.99 3.63 -24.17
N PRO A 387 2.20 3.76 -23.58
CA PRO A 387 2.98 2.62 -23.13
C PRO A 387 2.18 1.72 -22.20
N VAL A 388 2.49 0.42 -22.24
CA VAL A 388 1.91 -0.57 -21.33
C VAL A 388 2.15 -0.12 -19.89
N GLU A 389 1.11 -0.21 -19.08
CA GLU A 389 1.15 0.15 -17.67
C GLU A 389 0.89 -1.11 -16.85
N SER A 390 1.85 -1.47 -15.99
CA SER A 390 1.84 -2.72 -15.22
C SER A 390 1.44 -2.42 -13.79
N GLN A 391 0.27 -2.90 -13.39
CA GLN A 391 -0.29 -2.70 -12.07
C GLN A 391 -0.05 -3.93 -11.20
N ILE A 392 0.31 -3.73 -9.94
CA ILE A 392 0.44 -4.83 -8.98
C ILE A 392 -0.87 -4.99 -8.21
N PHE A 393 -1.34 -6.23 -8.11
CA PHE A 393 -2.56 -6.59 -7.40
C PHE A 393 -2.26 -7.64 -6.32
N PHE A 394 -2.84 -7.44 -5.14
CA PHE A 394 -2.84 -8.41 -4.04
C PHE A 394 -4.24 -9.01 -3.93
N ASP A 395 -4.35 -10.33 -4.05
CA ASP A 395 -5.63 -11.05 -4.01
C ASP A 395 -6.73 -10.41 -4.90
N GLY A 396 -6.35 -10.02 -6.12
CA GLY A 396 -7.26 -9.38 -7.08
C GLY A 396 -7.61 -7.92 -6.77
N VAL A 397 -7.06 -7.32 -5.72
CA VAL A 397 -7.24 -5.90 -5.36
C VAL A 397 -6.00 -5.08 -5.71
N MET A 398 -6.19 -3.89 -6.28
CA MET A 398 -5.09 -3.04 -6.74
C MET A 398 -4.28 -2.50 -5.54
N SER A 399 -2.96 -2.70 -5.58
CA SER A 399 -2.04 -2.41 -4.45
C SER A 399 -1.65 -0.93 -4.28
N GLY A 400 -2.02 -0.08 -5.22
CA GLY A 400 -1.52 1.29 -5.38
C GLY A 400 -0.31 1.41 -6.30
N LEU A 401 0.41 0.32 -6.58
CA LEU A 401 1.59 0.33 -7.44
C LEU A 401 1.23 0.15 -8.91
N SER A 402 1.63 1.12 -9.71
CA SER A 402 1.49 1.09 -11.17
C SER A 402 2.80 1.54 -11.82
N TYR A 403 3.27 0.81 -12.81
CA TYR A 403 4.55 1.08 -13.47
C TYR A 403 4.36 1.36 -14.95
N LYS A 404 4.94 2.45 -15.44
CA LYS A 404 4.82 2.85 -16.82
C LYS A 404 6.15 3.34 -17.37
N CYS A 405 6.46 2.93 -18.60
CA CYS A 405 7.60 3.45 -19.33
C CYS A 405 7.38 4.93 -19.68
N GLU A 406 8.41 5.75 -19.56
CA GLU A 406 8.35 7.15 -19.99
C GLU A 406 7.91 7.25 -21.46
N ALA A 407 7.04 8.21 -21.75
CA ALA A 407 6.71 8.55 -23.13
C ALA A 407 7.98 8.99 -23.86
N ALA A 408 8.13 8.59 -25.13
CA ALA A 408 9.22 9.12 -25.94
C ALA A 408 9.12 10.66 -25.95
N PRO A 409 10.24 11.39 -25.79
CA PRO A 409 10.20 12.84 -25.98
C PRO A 409 9.64 13.09 -27.38
N ASN A 410 8.66 14.00 -27.50
CA ASN A 410 8.07 14.43 -28.76
C ASN A 410 9.15 15.10 -29.65
N ARG A 411 10.02 14.30 -30.24
CA ARG A 411 10.76 14.66 -31.45
C ARG A 411 9.77 14.41 -32.58
N PHE A 412 9.49 15.42 -33.40
CA PHE A 412 8.42 15.49 -34.41
C PHE A 412 7.05 16.01 -33.92
N LYS A 413 7.03 17.20 -33.31
CA LYS A 413 6.04 18.17 -33.82
C LYS A 413 6.58 18.68 -35.15
N VAL A 414 6.15 18.05 -36.25
CA VAL A 414 6.27 18.70 -37.56
C VAL A 414 5.38 19.94 -37.46
N ASP A 415 6.00 21.11 -37.53
CA ASP A 415 5.27 22.35 -37.62
C ASP A 415 4.53 22.38 -38.96
N MET A 416 3.26 21.98 -38.94
CA MET A 416 2.37 21.95 -40.11
C MET A 416 2.15 23.36 -40.70
N SER A 417 2.62 24.44 -40.05
CA SER A 417 2.62 25.79 -40.62
C SER A 417 3.60 25.96 -41.79
N SER A 418 4.51 25.00 -42.00
CA SER A 418 5.50 25.02 -43.09
C SER A 418 5.09 24.22 -44.34
N LEU A 419 3.90 23.57 -44.34
CA LEU A 419 3.39 22.93 -45.54
C LEU A 419 2.81 23.97 -46.51
N PRO A 420 3.25 24.01 -47.79
CA PRO A 420 2.70 24.93 -48.77
C PRO A 420 1.21 24.63 -48.97
N ALA A 421 0.38 25.67 -48.84
CA ALA A 421 -1.06 25.57 -49.00
C ALA A 421 -1.42 24.89 -50.33
N LEU A 422 -2.30 23.87 -50.27
CA LEU A 422 -2.87 23.25 -51.46
C LEU A 422 -3.54 24.33 -52.31
N ARG A 423 -3.00 24.58 -53.51
CA ARG A 423 -3.65 25.43 -54.52
C ARG A 423 -4.98 24.79 -54.90
N ARG A 424 -6.09 25.45 -54.53
CA ARG A 424 -7.43 25.09 -55.04
C ARG A 424 -7.44 25.18 -56.57
N PRO A 425 -8.00 24.19 -57.28
CA PRO A 425 -8.22 24.32 -58.72
C PRO A 425 -9.16 25.50 -59.00
N LYS A 426 -8.78 26.37 -59.95
CA LYS A 426 -9.68 27.41 -60.46
C LYS A 426 -10.90 26.72 -61.07
N ALA A 427 -12.09 27.07 -60.57
CA ALA A 427 -13.36 26.70 -61.17
C ALA A 427 -13.38 27.16 -62.64
N GLY A 428 -13.67 26.22 -63.54
CA GLY A 428 -13.87 26.49 -64.96
C GLY A 428 -15.06 27.42 -65.17
N ALA A 429 -14.91 28.33 -66.13
CA ALA A 429 -16.00 29.16 -66.63
C ALA A 429 -17.10 28.28 -67.28
N PRO A 430 -18.38 28.69 -67.24
CA PRO A 430 -19.42 27.99 -67.96
C PRO A 430 -19.37 28.39 -69.44
N SER A 431 -19.46 27.40 -70.33
CA SER A 431 -19.72 27.60 -71.76
C SER A 431 -21.18 27.28 -72.07
N PRO A 432 -21.83 27.97 -73.03
CA PRO A 432 -22.82 27.34 -73.88
C PRO A 432 -22.16 26.39 -74.89
#